data_AF-A0A0R0ISU3-F1
#
_entry.id   AF-A0A0R0ISU3-F1
#
_cell.length_a   1.000
_cell.length_b   1.000
_cell.length_c   1.000
_cell.angle_alpha   90.00
_cell.angle_beta   90.00
_cell.angle_gamma   90.00
#
_symmetry.space_group_name_H-M   'P 1'
#
loop_
_entity.id
_entity.type
_entity.pdbx_description
1 polymer ?
#
loop_
_entity_poly.entity_id
_entity_poly.type
_entity_poly.pdbx_seq_one_letter_code
_entity_poly.pdbx_strand_id
1 'polypeptide(L)'
;MRGCALPLTKFVPPLPHVAIGIKLKPFTFSIDSTHSLSSTPKHPLFLSTHHHSKSNAHFSFSVSAQQQQQQQVEADEEENFQVLTALKTDYNDILIVDTPKSRMLLLDSSYSVHSILYKEQKWTGSYWDEFASLPVIVPKGPIAILGLGGGTAAHLMLDLWPSLQLDGWEIDQILIDKARDYFGLSDLEKTTDNGGVLNVHIGDVFITSEDFHQRYAGIIVDLFSDGKVLPQLQEVSTWLELHERLMANGRFMVNCGGVGGGPSAVDGSTDQETSSDESWLLNPALQALSKAFPGQVSWKRMPKENGENFMALTGPLPDLDSWSASVPSPLSKSVKNWRTLYYKTNRLTDKSDVYSFGVALLEIITSQPVIARNQEKIHISQWVSSLMAKGDIKAIVDSVRRRF
;
A
#
# COMPACT_ATOMS: atom_id res chain seq x y z
N MET A 1 -19.41 40.24 -26.33
CA MET A 1 -18.82 40.09 -24.97
C MET A 1 -19.94 40.16 -23.95
N ARG A 2 -19.90 39.28 -22.93
CA ARG A 2 -20.87 39.07 -21.84
C ARG A 2 -22.22 38.47 -22.26
N GLY A 3 -22.23 37.14 -22.42
CA GLY A 3 -23.46 36.35 -22.30
C GLY A 3 -23.90 36.34 -20.84
N CYS A 4 -25.12 36.79 -20.59
CA CYS A 4 -25.75 36.85 -19.28
C CYS A 4 -26.28 35.44 -18.94
N ALA A 5 -25.59 34.71 -18.08
CA ALA A 5 -26.06 33.42 -17.57
C ALA A 5 -27.02 33.69 -16.40
N LEU A 6 -28.32 33.44 -16.62
CA LEU A 6 -29.34 33.47 -15.59
C LEU A 6 -29.25 32.18 -14.72
N PRO A 7 -29.42 32.29 -13.40
CA PRO A 7 -29.24 31.17 -12.48
C PRO A 7 -30.44 30.22 -12.49
N LEU A 8 -30.16 28.92 -12.72
CA LEU A 8 -31.09 27.82 -12.49
C LEU A 8 -31.21 27.56 -10.98
N THR A 9 -32.02 28.38 -10.30
CA THR A 9 -32.46 28.11 -8.92
C THR A 9 -33.97 27.86 -8.89
N LYS A 10 -34.41 26.78 -9.54
CA LYS A 10 -35.68 26.11 -9.23
C LYS A 10 -35.48 24.61 -9.44
N PHE A 11 -35.92 23.80 -8.48
CA PHE A 11 -35.83 22.34 -8.41
C PHE A 11 -34.59 21.74 -7.73
N VAL A 12 -34.30 22.11 -6.47
CA VAL A 12 -34.00 21.19 -5.33
C VAL A 12 -34.09 22.06 -4.05
N PRO A 13 -34.87 21.71 -3.01
CA PRO A 13 -34.84 22.44 -1.74
C PRO A 13 -33.46 22.25 -1.07
N PRO A 14 -32.88 23.30 -0.44
CA PRO A 14 -31.57 23.17 0.19
C PRO A 14 -31.63 22.08 1.27
N LEU A 15 -30.74 21.07 1.16
CA LEU A 15 -30.53 20.12 2.25
C LEU A 15 -30.19 20.90 3.53
N PRO A 16 -30.70 20.47 4.69
CA PRO A 16 -30.41 21.14 5.94
C PRO A 16 -28.89 21.16 6.13
N HIS A 17 -28.36 22.30 6.60
CA HIS A 17 -26.98 22.45 7.04
C HIS A 17 -26.67 21.41 8.13
N VAL A 18 -26.37 20.18 7.73
CA VAL A 18 -25.67 19.24 8.58
C VAL A 18 -24.23 19.73 8.52
N ALA A 19 -23.86 20.53 9.53
CA ALA A 19 -22.47 20.77 9.84
C ALA A 19 -21.86 19.43 10.25
N ILE A 20 -21.51 18.60 9.26
CA ILE A 20 -20.70 17.41 9.49
C ILE A 20 -19.32 17.96 9.79
N GLY A 21 -18.99 18.06 11.07
CA GLY A 21 -17.63 18.30 11.53
C GLY A 21 -16.77 17.08 11.19
N ILE A 22 -16.43 16.91 9.91
CA ILE A 22 -15.42 15.94 9.49
C ILE A 22 -14.08 16.49 9.96
N LYS A 23 -13.63 16.02 11.13
CA LYS A 23 -12.21 16.15 11.49
C LYS A 23 -11.42 15.21 10.59
N LEU A 24 -11.01 15.71 9.42
CA LEU A 24 -9.95 15.08 8.64
C LEU A 24 -8.71 15.12 9.53
N LYS A 25 -8.23 13.95 10.00
CA LYS A 25 -6.90 13.89 10.61
C LYS A 25 -5.90 14.25 9.49
N PRO A 26 -5.06 15.29 9.65
CA PRO A 26 -4.02 15.54 8.68
C PRO A 26 -3.09 14.33 8.64
N PHE A 27 -2.90 13.75 7.46
CA PHE A 27 -1.83 12.79 7.20
C PHE A 27 -0.52 13.55 7.30
N THR A 28 0.17 13.44 8.43
CA THR A 28 1.47 14.09 8.66
C THR A 28 2.58 13.30 7.95
N PHE A 29 3.20 13.92 6.95
CA PHE A 29 4.45 13.42 6.37
C PHE A 29 5.65 14.08 7.07
N SER A 30 6.65 13.28 7.43
CA SER A 30 8.02 13.77 7.61
C SER A 30 8.69 13.89 6.25
N ILE A 31 8.97 15.12 5.83
CA ILE A 31 9.91 15.37 4.72
C ILE A 31 11.31 15.09 5.28
N ASP A 32 11.93 14.00 4.85
CA ASP A 32 13.36 13.77 5.03
C ASP A 32 14.13 14.88 4.28
N SER A 33 14.41 15.97 4.99
CA SER A 33 15.28 17.05 4.53
C SER A 33 16.74 16.58 4.60
N THR A 34 17.10 15.66 3.71
CA THR A 34 18.51 15.32 3.47
C THR A 34 18.88 15.76 2.07
N HIS A 35 19.40 16.98 1.99
CA HIS A 35 20.66 17.32 1.33
C HIS A 35 20.75 18.84 1.23
N SER A 36 21.35 19.43 2.26
CA SER A 36 22.06 20.69 2.10
C SER A 36 23.22 20.47 1.14
N LEU A 37 23.22 21.16 0.01
CA LEU A 37 24.44 21.48 -0.72
C LEU A 37 24.30 22.90 -1.27
N SER A 38 25.23 23.70 -0.77
CA SER A 38 25.46 25.11 -0.99
C SER A 38 25.65 25.52 -2.44
N SER A 39 25.10 26.66 -2.83
CA SER A 39 25.89 27.72 -3.48
C SER A 39 25.17 29.06 -3.38
N THR A 40 25.91 30.05 -2.89
CA THR A 40 25.55 31.45 -2.68
C THR A 40 25.31 32.21 -3.99
N PRO A 41 24.55 33.33 -3.92
CA PRO A 41 25.19 34.60 -4.27
C PRO A 41 24.82 35.77 -3.33
N LYS A 42 25.89 36.38 -2.78
CA LYS A 42 26.18 37.81 -2.63
C LYS A 42 25.02 38.81 -2.34
N HIS A 43 25.08 39.39 -1.13
CA HIS A 43 25.02 40.81 -0.70
C HIS A 43 24.30 41.86 -1.59
N PRO A 44 23.56 42.83 -1.00
CA PRO A 44 24.11 43.88 -0.09
C PRO A 44 23.27 44.13 1.17
N LEU A 45 23.89 44.23 2.36
CA LEU A 45 24.26 45.50 3.04
C LEU A 45 23.09 46.48 3.25
N PHE A 46 22.55 46.52 4.47
CA PHE A 46 22.19 47.77 5.14
C PHE A 46 22.64 47.74 6.59
N LEU A 47 23.46 48.74 6.92
CA LEU A 47 23.95 49.10 8.25
C LEU A 47 22.79 49.62 9.12
N SER A 48 22.91 49.49 10.44
CA SER A 48 23.22 50.64 11.32
C SER A 48 22.91 50.34 12.79
N THR A 49 23.98 50.34 13.61
CA THR A 49 24.12 51.02 14.92
C THR A 49 23.11 50.71 16.05
N HIS A 50 23.48 50.41 17.30
CA HIS A 50 24.40 51.14 18.17
C HIS A 50 24.59 50.35 19.49
N HIS A 51 25.80 50.48 20.08
CA HIS A 51 26.13 50.49 21.51
C HIS A 51 25.69 49.34 22.44
N HIS A 52 26.45 48.95 23.45
CA HIS A 52 27.87 48.97 23.83
C HIS A 52 27.85 48.45 25.26
N SER A 53 28.91 47.73 25.66
CA SER A 53 29.38 47.63 27.05
C SER A 53 28.52 46.78 28.00
N LYS A 54 29.06 46.03 28.96
CA LYS A 54 30.41 45.53 29.30
C LYS A 54 30.16 44.76 30.61
N SER A 55 30.93 43.69 30.80
CA SER A 55 31.33 43.17 32.12
C SER A 55 30.22 42.56 32.96
N ASN A 56 30.46 41.67 33.91
CA ASN A 56 31.48 40.69 34.23
C ASN A 56 30.85 39.95 35.44
N ALA A 57 31.42 38.81 35.76
CA ALA A 57 31.51 38.34 37.14
C ALA A 57 30.25 37.76 37.81
N HIS A 58 30.33 36.43 37.94
CA HIS A 58 30.22 35.69 39.21
C HIS A 58 28.84 35.35 39.77
N PHE A 59 28.66 34.03 39.90
CA PHE A 59 28.08 33.33 41.05
C PHE A 59 26.67 33.72 41.47
N SER A 60 25.71 32.81 41.28
CA SER A 60 25.29 31.86 42.32
C SER A 60 23.87 31.31 42.05
N PHE A 61 23.73 30.05 42.44
CA PHE A 61 22.53 29.22 42.53
C PHE A 61 21.20 29.95 42.76
N SER A 62 20.19 29.60 41.97
CA SER A 62 18.86 29.29 42.50
C SER A 62 18.08 28.41 41.52
N VAL A 63 17.72 27.23 42.04
CA VAL A 63 16.72 26.31 41.49
C VAL A 63 15.35 26.96 41.65
N SER A 64 14.42 26.65 40.74
CA SER A 64 12.97 26.95 40.77
C SER A 64 12.50 28.12 39.91
N ALA A 65 12.59 27.98 38.59
CA ALA A 65 11.57 28.54 37.71
C ALA A 65 11.06 27.38 36.85
N GLN A 66 9.91 26.83 37.25
CA GLN A 66 9.07 26.01 36.41
C GLN A 66 8.71 26.85 35.17
N GLN A 67 9.56 26.80 34.14
CA GLN A 67 9.17 27.22 32.81
C GLN A 67 8.16 26.18 32.33
N GLN A 68 6.89 26.59 32.39
CA GLN A 68 5.84 26.08 31.54
C GLN A 68 6.44 25.93 30.14
N GLN A 69 6.81 24.70 29.77
CA GLN A 69 6.93 24.35 28.36
C GLN A 69 5.50 24.48 27.84
N GLN A 70 5.23 25.64 27.25
CA GLN A 70 4.24 25.75 26.19
C GLN A 70 4.60 24.64 25.22
N GLN A 71 3.91 23.50 25.35
CA GLN A 71 3.67 22.64 24.20
C GLN A 71 2.97 23.56 23.22
N GLN A 72 3.78 24.07 22.29
CA GLN A 72 3.35 24.63 21.04
C GLN A 72 2.67 23.45 20.34
N VAL A 73 1.40 23.22 20.71
CA VAL A 73 0.45 22.55 19.85
C VAL A 73 0.55 23.41 18.60
N GLU A 74 1.21 22.90 17.56
CA GLU A 74 1.06 23.44 16.21
C GLU A 74 -0.44 23.64 16.08
N ALA A 75 -0.86 24.90 16.04
CA ALA A 75 -2.23 25.22 15.75
C ALA A 75 -2.44 24.55 14.40
N ASP A 76 -3.17 23.43 14.41
CA ASP A 76 -3.61 22.75 13.20
C ASP A 76 -4.15 23.87 12.33
N GLU A 77 -3.39 24.28 11.29
CA GLU A 77 -3.92 25.17 10.29
C GLU A 77 -5.11 24.41 9.76
N GLU A 78 -6.33 24.81 10.13
CA GLU A 78 -7.54 24.24 9.57
C GLU A 78 -7.42 24.43 8.05
N GLU A 79 -6.96 23.39 7.36
CA GLU A 79 -6.79 23.46 5.92
C GLU A 79 -8.16 23.73 5.34
N ASN A 80 -8.31 24.88 4.67
CA ASN A 80 -9.53 25.23 3.98
C ASN A 80 -9.87 24.10 3.02
N PHE A 81 -11.02 23.45 3.20
CA PHE A 81 -11.52 22.44 2.28
C PHE A 81 -12.84 22.89 1.67
N GLN A 82 -13.08 22.44 0.44
CA GLN A 82 -14.32 22.65 -0.28
C GLN A 82 -14.92 21.31 -0.67
N VAL A 83 -16.18 21.08 -0.31
CA VAL A 83 -16.94 19.95 -0.85
C VAL A 83 -17.35 20.28 -2.28
N LEU A 84 -16.82 19.53 -3.25
CA LEU A 84 -17.14 19.71 -4.68
C LEU A 84 -18.43 19.00 -5.07
N THR A 85 -18.65 17.81 -4.51
CA THR A 85 -19.90 17.06 -4.67
C THR A 85 -20.12 16.17 -3.45
N ALA A 86 -21.39 15.98 -3.10
CA ALA A 86 -21.85 15.02 -2.10
C ALA A 86 -23.18 14.44 -2.60
N LEU A 87 -23.19 13.17 -2.99
CA LEU A 87 -24.38 12.50 -3.53
C LEU A 87 -24.36 11.01 -3.20
N LYS A 88 -25.53 10.39 -3.25
CA LYS A 88 -25.69 8.94 -3.07
C LYS A 88 -26.07 8.31 -4.40
N THR A 89 -25.47 7.17 -4.71
CA THR A 89 -25.79 6.31 -5.86
C THR A 89 -26.35 4.98 -5.35
N ASP A 90 -26.66 4.06 -6.27
CA ASP A 90 -27.06 2.70 -5.91
C ASP A 90 -25.91 1.89 -5.28
N TYR A 91 -24.66 2.32 -5.46
CA TYR A 91 -23.46 1.60 -5.00
C TYR A 91 -22.70 2.32 -3.90
N ASN A 92 -22.66 3.67 -3.91
CA ASN A 92 -21.77 4.46 -3.06
C ASN A 92 -22.45 5.72 -2.51
N ASP A 93 -22.04 6.13 -1.30
CA ASP A 93 -22.11 7.52 -0.88
C ASP A 93 -20.84 8.22 -1.38
N ILE A 94 -20.96 9.14 -2.33
CA ILE A 94 -19.84 9.81 -3.00
C ILE A 94 -19.63 11.20 -2.40
N LEU A 95 -18.46 11.44 -1.84
CA LEU A 95 -18.02 12.75 -1.38
C LEU A 95 -16.68 13.11 -2.03
N ILE A 96 -16.62 14.25 -2.72
CA ILE A 96 -15.35 14.77 -3.26
C ILE A 96 -15.01 16.05 -2.53
N VAL A 97 -13.81 16.08 -1.94
CA VAL A 97 -13.27 17.21 -1.20
C VAL A 97 -12.03 17.75 -1.91
N ASP A 98 -11.96 19.05 -2.07
CA ASP A 98 -10.80 19.78 -2.60
C ASP A 98 -10.13 20.56 -1.46
N THR A 99 -8.81 20.43 -1.34
CA THR A 99 -7.96 21.22 -0.46
C THR A 99 -6.90 21.94 -1.31
N PRO A 100 -6.15 22.92 -0.78
CA PRO A 100 -5.04 23.54 -1.51
C PRO A 100 -4.01 22.54 -2.04
N LYS A 101 -3.84 21.38 -1.39
CA LYS A 101 -2.81 20.39 -1.73
C LYS A 101 -3.32 19.24 -2.59
N SER A 102 -4.57 18.84 -2.44
CA SER A 102 -5.08 17.64 -3.09
C SER A 102 -6.58 17.67 -3.30
N ARG A 103 -7.04 16.73 -4.12
CA ARG A 103 -8.44 16.37 -4.26
C ARG A 103 -8.61 14.92 -3.86
N MET A 104 -9.63 14.64 -3.05
CA MET A 104 -9.86 13.33 -2.47
C MET A 104 -11.28 12.85 -2.77
N LEU A 105 -11.40 11.58 -3.11
CA LEU A 105 -12.66 10.86 -3.20
C LEU A 105 -12.83 10.06 -1.92
N LEU A 106 -13.88 10.36 -1.19
CA LEU A 106 -14.29 9.64 -0.01
C LEU A 106 -15.56 8.87 -0.37
N LEU A 107 -15.57 7.57 -0.12
CA LEU A 107 -16.72 6.72 -0.36
C LEU A 107 -17.29 6.19 0.94
N ASP A 108 -18.57 5.84 0.86
CA ASP A 108 -19.35 5.11 1.86
C ASP A 108 -19.41 5.78 3.24
N SER A 109 -20.05 5.11 4.19
CA SER A 109 -20.24 5.63 5.54
C SER A 109 -18.95 5.71 6.38
N SER A 110 -17.89 5.02 5.96
CA SER A 110 -16.56 5.05 6.57
C SER A 110 -15.79 6.32 6.22
N TYR A 111 -16.17 7.01 5.14
CA TYR A 111 -15.41 8.14 4.58
C TYR A 111 -13.95 7.75 4.29
N SER A 112 -13.70 6.50 3.90
CA SER A 112 -12.37 6.04 3.49
C SER A 112 -11.92 6.83 2.26
N VAL A 113 -10.64 7.14 2.16
CA VAL A 113 -10.09 7.75 0.94
C VAL A 113 -9.93 6.63 -0.09
N HIS A 114 -10.75 6.67 -1.14
CA HIS A 114 -10.71 5.71 -2.25
C HIS A 114 -9.94 6.23 -3.46
N SER A 115 -9.71 7.54 -3.55
CA SER A 115 -8.79 8.13 -4.53
C SER A 115 -8.23 9.45 -4.04
N ILE A 116 -7.01 9.74 -4.46
CA ILE A 116 -6.34 11.00 -4.19
C ILE A 116 -5.61 11.47 -5.45
N LEU A 117 -5.69 12.77 -5.70
CA LEU A 117 -4.93 13.49 -6.71
C LEU A 117 -4.26 14.68 -6.04
N TYR A 118 -2.94 14.61 -5.89
CA TYR A 118 -2.15 15.75 -5.39
C TYR A 118 -1.91 16.77 -6.52
N LYS A 119 -1.95 18.06 -6.18
CA LYS A 119 -1.85 19.14 -7.16
C LYS A 119 -0.42 19.43 -7.62
N GLU A 120 0.58 19.13 -6.78
CA GLU A 120 1.99 19.46 -7.00
C GLU A 120 2.90 18.22 -7.17
N GLN A 121 2.35 17.02 -6.99
CA GLN A 121 3.12 15.77 -7.10
C GLN A 121 2.24 14.63 -7.59
N LYS A 122 2.87 13.60 -8.18
CA LYS A 122 2.16 12.40 -8.65
C LYS A 122 2.05 11.30 -7.59
N TRP A 123 3.09 11.13 -6.76
CA TRP A 123 3.15 10.06 -5.78
C TRP A 123 2.15 10.29 -4.66
N THR A 124 1.41 9.23 -4.33
CA THR A 124 0.40 9.26 -3.28
C THR A 124 0.99 9.01 -1.91
N GLY A 125 2.13 8.32 -1.85
CA GLY A 125 2.68 7.82 -0.60
C GLY A 125 1.85 6.67 -0.02
N SER A 126 0.94 6.06 -0.78
CA SER A 126 0.08 4.97 -0.34
C SER A 126 0.17 3.77 -1.30
N TYR A 127 -0.60 2.73 -1.06
CA TYR A 127 -0.56 1.47 -1.82
C TYR A 127 -0.83 1.63 -3.33
N TRP A 128 -1.54 2.69 -3.77
CA TRP A 128 -1.76 2.94 -5.20
C TRP A 128 -0.46 3.09 -5.98
N ASP A 129 0.59 3.63 -5.35
CA ASP A 129 1.90 3.77 -5.98
C ASP A 129 2.45 2.40 -6.38
N GLU A 130 2.24 1.36 -5.56
CA GLU A 130 2.75 0.01 -5.79
C GLU A 130 2.21 -0.60 -7.07
N PHE A 131 0.96 -0.30 -7.46
CA PHE A 131 0.37 -0.77 -8.71
C PHE A 131 1.17 -0.33 -9.94
N ALA A 132 1.80 0.83 -9.89
CA ALA A 132 2.64 1.33 -10.96
C ALA A 132 3.99 0.59 -11.11
N SER A 133 4.31 -0.33 -10.19
CA SER A 133 5.45 -1.25 -10.30
C SER A 133 5.15 -2.55 -11.03
N LEU A 134 3.87 -2.85 -11.32
CA LEU A 134 3.43 -4.08 -11.97
C LEU A 134 3.95 -4.24 -13.42
N PRO A 135 3.94 -3.21 -14.30
CA PRO A 135 4.25 -3.37 -15.72
C PRO A 135 5.63 -3.96 -16.05
N VAL A 136 6.60 -3.84 -15.13
CA VAL A 136 7.97 -4.35 -15.33
C VAL A 136 8.14 -5.83 -14.98
N ILE A 137 7.17 -6.45 -14.29
CA ILE A 137 7.24 -7.85 -13.86
C ILE A 137 6.17 -8.76 -14.50
N VAL A 138 5.43 -8.22 -15.47
CA VAL A 138 4.43 -8.92 -16.28
C VAL A 138 4.86 -8.96 -17.75
N PRO A 139 4.30 -9.87 -18.58
CA PRO A 139 4.52 -9.82 -20.03
C PRO A 139 4.07 -8.48 -20.63
N LYS A 140 4.52 -8.17 -21.84
CA LYS A 140 3.95 -7.03 -22.59
C LYS A 140 2.50 -7.34 -22.96
N GLY A 141 1.59 -6.45 -22.61
CA GLY A 141 0.17 -6.58 -22.90
C GLY A 141 -0.66 -5.57 -22.11
N PRO A 142 -1.99 -5.58 -22.26
CA PRO A 142 -2.88 -4.69 -21.52
C PRO A 142 -2.94 -5.06 -20.04
N ILE A 143 -3.22 -4.08 -19.19
CA ILE A 143 -3.44 -4.28 -17.75
C ILE A 143 -4.85 -3.82 -17.38
N ALA A 144 -5.59 -4.67 -16.67
CA ALA A 144 -6.89 -4.30 -16.13
C ALA A 144 -6.74 -3.69 -14.72
N ILE A 145 -7.58 -2.73 -14.38
CA ILE A 145 -7.76 -2.20 -13.03
C ILE A 145 -9.20 -2.47 -12.63
N LEU A 146 -9.42 -3.40 -11.71
CA LEU A 146 -10.74 -3.71 -11.15
C LEU A 146 -10.96 -2.85 -9.91
N GLY A 147 -11.88 -1.89 -9.98
CA GLY A 147 -12.03 -0.82 -8.98
C GLY A 147 -11.24 0.41 -9.41
N LEU A 148 -11.72 1.10 -10.45
CA LEU A 148 -11.04 2.28 -10.99
C LEU A 148 -11.14 3.49 -10.05
N GLY A 149 -12.27 3.65 -9.35
CA GLY A 149 -12.51 4.81 -8.49
C GLY A 149 -12.32 6.15 -9.23
N GLY A 150 -11.65 7.10 -8.59
CA GLY A 150 -11.22 8.36 -9.19
C GLY A 150 -10.04 8.24 -10.17
N GLY A 151 -9.50 7.05 -10.39
CA GLY A 151 -8.43 6.80 -11.36
C GLY A 151 -7.01 7.02 -10.85
N THR A 152 -6.78 7.07 -9.54
CA THR A 152 -5.43 7.31 -8.95
C THR A 152 -4.37 6.35 -9.47
N ALA A 153 -4.66 5.04 -9.49
CA ALA A 153 -3.74 4.04 -10.03
C ALA A 153 -3.49 4.25 -11.54
N ALA A 154 -4.53 4.57 -12.32
CA ALA A 154 -4.41 4.81 -13.75
C ALA A 154 -3.54 6.03 -14.08
N HIS A 155 -3.69 7.13 -13.33
CA HIS A 155 -2.84 8.33 -13.45
C HIS A 155 -1.36 7.99 -13.24
N LEU A 156 -1.05 7.31 -12.14
CA LEU A 156 0.31 6.88 -11.82
C LEU A 156 0.90 5.97 -12.90
N MET A 157 0.09 5.02 -13.40
CA MET A 157 0.53 4.06 -14.40
C MET A 157 0.78 4.68 -15.76
N LEU A 158 -0.10 5.54 -16.26
CA LEU A 158 0.09 6.20 -17.56
C LEU A 158 1.17 7.29 -17.52
N ASP A 159 1.39 7.93 -16.37
CA ASP A 159 2.53 8.84 -16.18
C ASP A 159 3.88 8.09 -16.28
N LEU A 160 4.02 6.95 -15.60
CA LEU A 160 5.27 6.17 -15.63
C LEU A 160 5.42 5.34 -16.91
N TRP A 161 4.31 4.89 -17.48
CA TRP A 161 4.28 3.98 -18.62
C TRP A 161 3.35 4.54 -19.72
N PRO A 162 3.77 5.60 -20.44
CA PRO A 162 2.88 6.30 -21.36
C PRO A 162 2.37 5.47 -22.54
N SER A 163 2.95 4.30 -22.83
CA SER A 163 2.48 3.38 -23.90
C SER A 163 1.51 2.31 -23.41
N LEU A 164 1.16 2.30 -22.12
CA LEU A 164 0.38 1.23 -21.51
C LEU A 164 -1.09 1.27 -21.98
N GLN A 165 -1.64 0.10 -22.28
CA GLN A 165 -3.07 -0.09 -22.52
C GLN A 165 -3.73 -0.47 -21.19
N LEU A 166 -4.59 0.39 -20.68
CA LEU A 166 -5.33 0.16 -19.44
C LEU A 166 -6.81 -0.07 -19.72
N ASP A 167 -7.38 -1.08 -19.08
CA ASP A 167 -8.84 -1.26 -19.01
C ASP A 167 -9.29 -1.06 -17.56
N GLY A 168 -9.93 0.07 -17.27
CA GLY A 168 -10.41 0.40 -15.93
C GLY A 168 -11.87 0.02 -15.76
N TRP A 169 -12.18 -0.81 -14.76
CA TRP A 169 -13.53 -1.26 -14.45
C TRP A 169 -14.06 -0.61 -13.19
N GLU A 170 -15.27 -0.09 -13.27
CA GLU A 170 -16.01 0.48 -12.14
C GLU A 170 -17.50 0.13 -12.29
N ILE A 171 -18.15 -0.23 -11.19
CA ILE A 171 -19.58 -0.60 -11.24
C ILE A 171 -20.47 0.64 -11.20
N ASP A 172 -20.00 1.71 -10.57
CA ASP A 172 -20.74 2.95 -10.37
C ASP A 172 -20.49 3.97 -11.50
N GLN A 173 -21.44 4.06 -12.44
CA GLN A 173 -21.35 5.01 -13.54
C GLN A 173 -21.28 6.47 -13.08
N ILE A 174 -22.02 6.82 -12.03
CA ILE A 174 -22.05 8.20 -11.53
C ILE A 174 -20.69 8.56 -10.94
N LEU A 175 -20.04 7.60 -10.26
CA LEU A 175 -18.66 7.77 -9.77
C LEU A 175 -17.70 8.07 -10.92
N ILE A 176 -17.77 7.33 -12.03
CA ILE A 176 -16.93 7.59 -13.21
C ILE A 176 -17.21 8.96 -13.82
N ASP A 177 -18.47 9.38 -13.91
CA ASP A 177 -18.79 10.73 -14.38
C ASP A 177 -18.17 11.80 -13.46
N LYS A 178 -18.16 11.56 -12.14
CA LYS A 178 -17.46 12.46 -11.19
C LYS A 178 -15.94 12.39 -11.28
N ALA A 179 -15.38 11.23 -11.60
CA ALA A 179 -13.96 11.08 -11.88
C ALA A 179 -13.54 11.85 -13.14
N ARG A 180 -14.39 11.88 -14.18
CA ARG A 180 -14.21 12.69 -15.39
C ARG A 180 -14.28 14.19 -15.09
N ASP A 181 -15.26 14.61 -14.28
CA ASP A 181 -15.43 16.02 -13.90
C ASP A 181 -14.28 16.56 -13.04
N TYR A 182 -13.78 15.74 -12.11
CA TYR A 182 -12.95 16.24 -11.00
C TYR A 182 -11.57 15.62 -10.88
N PHE A 183 -11.31 14.43 -11.40
CA PHE A 183 -10.02 13.75 -11.25
C PHE A 183 -9.22 13.67 -12.55
N GLY A 184 -9.68 14.33 -13.64
CA GLY A 184 -8.95 14.32 -14.91
C GLY A 184 -8.99 12.96 -15.63
N LEU A 185 -9.98 12.11 -15.31
CA LEU A 185 -10.10 10.79 -15.94
C LEU A 185 -10.26 10.89 -17.47
N SER A 186 -10.99 11.91 -17.94
CA SER A 186 -11.18 12.22 -19.37
C SER A 186 -9.88 12.47 -20.13
N ASP A 187 -8.81 12.90 -19.45
CA ASP A 187 -7.51 13.10 -20.08
C ASP A 187 -6.76 11.78 -20.27
N LEU A 188 -6.97 10.79 -19.39
CA LEU A 188 -6.43 9.44 -19.54
C LEU A 188 -7.14 8.62 -20.61
N GLU A 189 -8.42 8.91 -20.87
CA GLU A 189 -9.21 8.32 -21.96
C GLU A 189 -8.75 8.80 -23.36
N LYS A 190 -7.89 9.84 -23.42
CA LYS A 190 -7.24 10.26 -24.66
C LYS A 190 -5.96 9.46 -24.84
N THR A 191 -5.70 9.03 -26.08
CA THR A 191 -4.44 8.37 -26.43
C THR A 191 -3.26 9.32 -26.21
N THR A 192 -2.25 8.87 -25.47
CA THR A 192 -0.99 9.60 -25.28
C THR A 192 -0.16 9.61 -26.58
N ASP A 193 0.86 10.46 -26.65
CA ASP A 193 1.80 10.48 -27.78
C ASP A 193 2.52 9.13 -27.99
N ASN A 194 2.62 8.31 -26.93
CA ASN A 194 3.25 6.99 -26.98
C ASN A 194 2.25 5.85 -27.21
N GLY A 195 0.97 6.18 -27.47
CA GLY A 195 -0.08 5.23 -27.80
C GLY A 195 -0.79 4.60 -26.60
N GLY A 196 -0.45 4.97 -25.37
CA GLY A 196 -1.15 4.48 -24.17
C GLY A 196 -2.52 5.15 -24.01
N VAL A 197 -3.43 4.48 -23.31
CA VAL A 197 -4.82 4.94 -23.13
C VAL A 197 -5.47 4.19 -21.96
N LEU A 198 -6.44 4.83 -21.32
CA LEU A 198 -7.39 4.20 -20.41
C LEU A 198 -8.74 3.99 -21.11
N ASN A 199 -9.16 2.74 -21.27
CA ASN A 199 -10.52 2.38 -21.65
C ASN A 199 -11.35 2.15 -20.39
N VAL A 200 -12.43 2.89 -20.21
CA VAL A 200 -13.29 2.77 -19.02
C VAL A 200 -14.49 1.87 -19.33
N HIS A 201 -14.70 0.87 -18.47
CA HIS A 201 -15.80 -0.08 -18.54
C HIS A 201 -16.70 0.06 -17.31
N ILE A 202 -17.99 0.28 -17.54
CA ILE A 202 -19.00 0.29 -16.48
C ILE A 202 -19.62 -1.09 -16.36
N GLY A 203 -19.50 -1.72 -15.19
CA GLY A 203 -20.17 -2.99 -14.92
C GLY A 203 -19.57 -3.81 -13.78
N ASP A 204 -20.27 -4.88 -13.43
CA ASP A 204 -19.81 -5.86 -12.44
C ASP A 204 -18.72 -6.76 -13.06
N VAL A 205 -17.53 -6.72 -12.47
CA VAL A 205 -16.35 -7.46 -12.92
C VAL A 205 -16.50 -8.99 -12.73
N PHE A 206 -17.39 -9.44 -11.85
CA PHE A 206 -17.62 -10.86 -11.56
C PHE A 206 -18.65 -11.51 -12.50
N ILE A 207 -19.34 -10.75 -13.35
CA ILE A 207 -20.23 -11.32 -14.36
C ILE A 207 -19.39 -11.74 -15.57
N THR A 208 -19.45 -13.02 -15.94
CA THR A 208 -18.86 -13.51 -17.19
C THR A 208 -19.68 -13.02 -18.39
N SER A 209 -19.07 -12.18 -19.23
CA SER A 209 -19.58 -11.99 -20.59
C SER A 209 -19.03 -13.12 -21.48
N GLU A 210 -19.92 -13.86 -22.15
CA GLU A 210 -19.53 -14.92 -23.10
C GLU A 210 -18.60 -14.39 -24.22
N ASP A 211 -18.65 -13.08 -24.51
CA ASP A 211 -17.90 -12.42 -25.58
C ASP A 211 -16.51 -11.90 -25.15
N PHE A 212 -16.10 -12.04 -23.88
CA PHE A 212 -14.87 -11.42 -23.39
C PHE A 212 -13.63 -12.31 -23.63
N HIS A 213 -13.03 -12.18 -24.82
CA HIS A 213 -11.80 -12.89 -25.20
C HIS A 213 -10.49 -12.19 -24.78
N GLN A 214 -10.57 -10.96 -24.26
CA GLN A 214 -9.37 -10.20 -23.91
C GLN A 214 -8.68 -10.82 -22.68
N ARG A 215 -7.39 -11.10 -22.84
CA ARG A 215 -6.51 -11.53 -21.75
C ARG A 215 -5.54 -10.41 -21.38
N TYR A 216 -5.25 -10.30 -20.08
CA TYR A 216 -4.43 -9.23 -19.51
C TYR A 216 -3.05 -9.72 -19.09
N ALA A 217 -2.03 -8.90 -19.33
CA ALA A 217 -0.70 -9.12 -18.78
C ALA A 217 -0.68 -8.98 -17.25
N GLY A 218 -1.50 -8.08 -16.73
CA GLY A 218 -1.68 -7.89 -15.30
C GLY A 218 -3.11 -7.50 -14.97
N ILE A 219 -3.58 -7.89 -13.79
CA ILE A 219 -4.88 -7.45 -13.27
C ILE A 219 -4.63 -6.85 -11.88
N ILE A 220 -4.89 -5.55 -11.75
CA ILE A 220 -4.92 -4.85 -10.48
C ILE A 220 -6.31 -5.03 -9.88
N VAL A 221 -6.38 -5.36 -8.59
CA VAL A 221 -7.65 -5.55 -7.88
C VAL A 221 -7.68 -4.65 -6.66
N ASP A 222 -8.58 -3.68 -6.68
CA ASP A 222 -8.82 -2.68 -5.63
C ASP A 222 -10.33 -2.52 -5.39
N LEU A 223 -11.00 -3.64 -5.08
CA LEU A 223 -12.46 -3.72 -4.96
C LEU A 223 -12.90 -3.72 -3.49
N PHE A 224 -13.65 -2.67 -3.11
CA PHE A 224 -14.08 -2.44 -1.74
C PHE A 224 -15.54 -1.98 -1.69
N SER A 225 -16.21 -2.26 -0.57
CA SER A 225 -17.53 -1.74 -0.21
C SER A 225 -17.59 -1.57 1.31
N ASP A 226 -18.13 -0.45 1.79
CA ASP A 226 -18.17 -0.08 3.22
C ASP A 226 -16.79 -0.20 3.91
N GLY A 227 -15.74 0.29 3.23
CA GLY A 227 -14.35 0.22 3.70
C GLY A 227 -13.77 -1.21 3.82
N LYS A 228 -14.42 -2.24 3.27
CA LYS A 228 -14.00 -3.64 3.37
C LYS A 228 -13.84 -4.30 2.00
N VAL A 229 -12.95 -5.28 1.93
CA VAL A 229 -12.79 -6.12 0.74
C VAL A 229 -14.07 -6.89 0.47
N LEU A 230 -14.49 -6.94 -0.80
CA LEU A 230 -15.72 -7.64 -1.20
C LEU A 230 -15.70 -9.13 -0.80
N PRO A 231 -16.83 -9.71 -0.32
CA PRO A 231 -16.92 -11.13 0.05
C PRO A 231 -16.48 -12.09 -1.06
N GLN A 232 -16.74 -11.75 -2.32
CA GLN A 232 -16.36 -12.53 -3.48
C GLN A 232 -14.84 -12.76 -3.57
N LEU A 233 -14.03 -11.78 -3.15
CA LEU A 233 -12.57 -11.88 -3.13
C LEU A 233 -12.05 -12.76 -1.98
N GLN A 234 -12.92 -13.21 -1.09
CA GLN A 234 -12.61 -14.18 -0.03
C GLN A 234 -12.89 -15.62 -0.49
N GLU A 235 -13.38 -15.81 -1.71
CA GLU A 235 -13.68 -17.11 -2.31
C GLU A 235 -12.60 -17.55 -3.30
N VAL A 236 -12.19 -18.82 -3.20
CA VAL A 236 -11.16 -19.41 -4.07
C VAL A 236 -11.62 -19.44 -5.54
N SER A 237 -12.89 -19.75 -5.78
CA SER A 237 -13.46 -19.85 -7.13
C SER A 237 -13.36 -18.54 -7.91
N THR A 238 -13.60 -17.40 -7.25
CA THR A 238 -13.50 -16.07 -7.85
C THR A 238 -12.11 -15.81 -8.41
N TRP A 239 -11.07 -16.16 -7.66
CA TRP A 239 -9.69 -15.99 -8.10
C TRP A 239 -9.34 -16.90 -9.28
N LEU A 240 -9.83 -18.14 -9.27
CA LEU A 240 -9.63 -19.08 -10.37
C LEU A 240 -10.34 -18.61 -11.65
N GLU A 241 -11.54 -18.04 -11.52
CA GLU A 241 -12.28 -17.49 -12.65
C GLU A 241 -11.63 -16.23 -13.22
N LEU A 242 -11.21 -15.29 -12.36
CA LEU A 242 -10.45 -14.12 -12.80
C LEU A 242 -9.12 -14.52 -13.46
N HIS A 243 -8.50 -15.62 -13.03
CA HIS A 243 -7.24 -16.10 -13.58
C HIS A 243 -7.37 -16.53 -15.05
N GLU A 244 -8.55 -16.96 -15.50
CA GLU A 244 -8.81 -17.27 -16.91
C GLU A 244 -8.71 -16.03 -17.81
N ARG A 245 -8.77 -14.82 -17.23
CA ARG A 245 -8.58 -13.53 -17.91
C ARG A 245 -7.10 -13.10 -17.97
N LEU A 246 -6.16 -13.85 -17.39
CA LEU A 246 -4.73 -13.55 -17.49
C LEU A 246 -4.08 -14.18 -18.73
N MET A 247 -3.11 -13.47 -19.30
CA MET A 247 -2.15 -14.03 -20.25
C MET A 247 -1.25 -15.06 -19.55
N ALA A 248 -0.55 -15.89 -20.34
CA ALA A 248 0.50 -16.75 -19.79
C ALA A 248 1.57 -15.89 -19.08
N ASN A 249 1.93 -16.26 -17.84
CA ASN A 249 2.79 -15.49 -16.94
C ASN A 249 2.24 -14.11 -16.53
N GLY A 250 0.95 -13.85 -16.75
CA GLY A 250 0.29 -12.69 -16.18
C GLY A 250 0.14 -12.80 -14.67
N ARG A 251 -0.07 -11.67 -14.00
CA ARG A 251 -0.09 -11.60 -12.53
C ARG A 251 -1.23 -10.74 -12.01
N PHE A 252 -1.72 -11.07 -10.83
CA PHE A 252 -2.55 -10.19 -10.02
C PHE A 252 -1.66 -9.32 -9.13
N MET A 253 -2.02 -8.05 -8.95
CA MET A 253 -1.56 -7.22 -7.84
C MET A 253 -2.78 -6.67 -7.11
N VAL A 254 -2.92 -7.00 -5.83
CA VAL A 254 -4.19 -6.88 -5.11
C VAL A 254 -4.00 -6.04 -3.86
N ASN A 255 -4.87 -5.04 -3.64
CA ASN A 255 -5.06 -4.45 -2.32
C ASN A 255 -6.02 -5.33 -1.52
N CYS A 256 -5.53 -5.95 -0.46
CA CYS A 256 -6.28 -6.87 0.40
C CYS A 256 -6.87 -6.18 1.65
N GLY A 257 -6.74 -4.85 1.78
CA GLY A 257 -7.21 -4.11 2.94
C GLY A 257 -6.42 -4.41 4.22
N GLY A 258 -6.92 -3.97 5.37
CA GLY A 258 -6.26 -4.13 6.68
C GLY A 258 -6.51 -5.48 7.38
N VAL A 259 -5.97 -5.63 8.60
CA VAL A 259 -6.09 -6.85 9.45
C VAL A 259 -7.57 -7.18 9.81
N GLY A 260 -8.47 -6.18 9.80
CA GLY A 260 -9.86 -6.29 10.24
C GLY A 260 -10.92 -6.51 9.15
N GLY A 261 -10.54 -6.92 7.94
CA GLY A 261 -11.48 -7.09 6.81
C GLY A 261 -12.47 -8.28 6.94
N GLY A 262 -12.35 -9.11 7.97
CA GLY A 262 -13.23 -10.26 8.21
C GLY A 262 -14.42 -9.95 9.14
N PRO A 263 -15.52 -10.75 9.09
CA PRO A 263 -16.67 -10.59 9.98
C PRO A 263 -16.37 -10.70 11.49
N SER A 264 -15.21 -11.25 11.88
CA SER A 264 -14.87 -11.55 13.27
C SER A 264 -14.08 -10.45 14.00
N ALA A 265 -14.07 -9.21 13.50
CA ALA A 265 -13.44 -8.07 14.20
C ALA A 265 -14.24 -7.58 15.44
N VAL A 266 -15.20 -8.36 15.93
CA VAL A 266 -15.96 -8.08 17.15
C VAL A 266 -15.49 -9.03 18.24
N ASP A 267 -14.25 -8.86 18.70
CA ASP A 267 -13.86 -9.20 20.08
C ASP A 267 -12.54 -8.52 20.40
N GLY A 268 -12.65 -7.43 21.16
CA GLY A 268 -11.53 -6.66 21.69
C GLY A 268 -10.82 -7.44 22.80
N SER A 269 -10.07 -8.47 22.41
CA SER A 269 -9.15 -9.16 23.31
C SER A 269 -8.06 -9.89 22.54
N THR A 270 -6.96 -9.21 22.26
CA THR A 270 -5.60 -9.56 22.74
C THR A 270 -4.57 -8.73 21.98
N ASP A 271 -3.94 -7.78 22.67
CA ASP A 271 -2.64 -7.22 22.34
C ASP A 271 -1.53 -8.28 22.50
N GLN A 272 -1.71 -9.44 21.86
CA GLN A 272 -0.57 -10.26 21.53
C GLN A 272 -0.01 -9.63 20.26
N GLU A 273 1.17 -9.03 20.39
CA GLU A 273 2.09 -8.84 19.27
C GLU A 273 2.34 -10.22 18.63
N THR A 274 1.37 -10.71 17.85
CA THR A 274 1.63 -11.72 16.84
C THR A 274 2.78 -11.14 16.05
N SER A 275 3.93 -11.86 16.03
CA SER A 275 5.10 -11.42 15.28
C SER A 275 4.62 -10.85 13.95
N SER A 276 4.98 -9.60 13.66
CA SER A 276 4.43 -8.80 12.56
C SER A 276 4.25 -9.58 11.24
N ASP A 277 5.12 -10.56 11.00
CA ASP A 277 5.15 -11.46 9.85
C ASP A 277 3.98 -12.46 9.71
N GLU A 278 3.19 -12.75 10.75
CA GLU A 278 2.05 -13.68 10.67
C GLU A 278 0.67 -12.99 10.65
N SER A 279 0.63 -11.66 10.81
CA SER A 279 -0.62 -10.89 10.82
C SER A 279 -1.49 -11.04 9.57
N TRP A 280 -0.86 -11.37 8.43
CA TRP A 280 -1.56 -11.65 7.18
C TRP A 280 -2.48 -12.87 7.26
N LEU A 281 -2.23 -13.82 8.19
CA LEU A 281 -3.06 -15.01 8.39
C LEU A 281 -4.50 -14.64 8.74
N LEU A 282 -4.75 -13.45 9.26
CA LEU A 282 -6.11 -12.98 9.59
C LEU A 282 -6.84 -12.37 8.40
N ASN A 283 -6.17 -12.12 7.27
CA ASN A 283 -6.75 -11.49 6.10
C ASN A 283 -7.43 -12.53 5.18
N PRO A 284 -8.78 -12.53 5.04
CA PRO A 284 -9.49 -13.57 4.30
C PRO A 284 -9.18 -13.58 2.80
N ALA A 285 -8.92 -12.42 2.18
CA ALA A 285 -8.60 -12.32 0.75
C ALA A 285 -7.21 -12.95 0.46
N LEU A 286 -6.21 -12.67 1.31
CA LEU A 286 -4.91 -13.33 1.22
C LEU A 286 -5.01 -14.85 1.44
N GLN A 287 -5.86 -15.31 2.37
CA GLN A 287 -6.10 -16.74 2.53
C GLN A 287 -6.70 -17.36 1.25
N ALA A 288 -7.71 -16.72 0.66
CA ALA A 288 -8.34 -17.18 -0.57
C ALA A 288 -7.32 -17.27 -1.73
N LEU A 289 -6.54 -16.20 -1.94
CA LEU A 289 -5.44 -16.16 -2.91
C LEU A 289 -4.42 -17.28 -2.68
N SER A 290 -3.99 -17.49 -1.43
CA SER A 290 -3.00 -18.52 -1.09
C SER A 290 -3.51 -19.94 -1.34
N LYS A 291 -4.82 -20.18 -1.18
CA LYS A 291 -5.48 -21.45 -1.49
C LYS A 291 -5.66 -21.63 -3.00
N ALA A 292 -5.99 -20.55 -3.73
CA ALA A 292 -6.13 -20.55 -5.17
C ALA A 292 -4.79 -20.78 -5.90
N PHE A 293 -3.71 -20.18 -5.39
CA PHE A 293 -2.37 -20.23 -5.99
C PHE A 293 -1.30 -20.67 -4.98
N PRO A 294 -1.30 -21.94 -4.52
CA PRO A 294 -0.38 -22.41 -3.48
C PRO A 294 1.09 -22.19 -3.83
N GLY A 295 1.82 -21.54 -2.93
CA GLY A 295 3.25 -21.24 -3.12
C GLY A 295 3.57 -20.22 -4.22
N GLN A 296 2.55 -19.59 -4.80
CA GLN A 296 2.64 -18.62 -5.89
C GLN A 296 2.04 -17.27 -5.49
N VAL A 297 2.07 -16.94 -4.20
CA VAL A 297 1.63 -15.66 -3.66
C VAL A 297 2.80 -15.03 -2.92
N SER A 298 3.00 -13.75 -3.15
CA SER A 298 3.86 -12.88 -2.36
C SER A 298 3.00 -11.77 -1.74
N TRP A 299 3.44 -11.24 -0.62
CA TRP A 299 2.72 -10.22 0.10
C TRP A 299 3.65 -9.12 0.61
N LYS A 300 3.04 -7.99 0.93
CA LYS A 300 3.67 -6.83 1.55
C LYS A 300 2.65 -6.15 2.45
N ARG A 301 3.08 -5.64 3.60
CA ARG A 301 2.26 -4.79 4.46
C ARG A 301 2.75 -3.34 4.34
N MET A 302 1.81 -2.44 4.09
CA MET A 302 2.11 -1.01 4.02
C MET A 302 2.43 -0.47 5.42
N PRO A 303 3.29 0.56 5.53
CA PRO A 303 3.53 1.25 6.79
C PRO A 303 2.25 1.82 7.41
N LYS A 304 2.30 2.14 8.71
CA LYS A 304 1.16 2.68 9.45
C LYS A 304 0.71 4.05 8.96
N GLU A 305 1.66 4.91 8.60
CA GLU A 305 1.34 6.19 7.93
C GLU A 305 0.60 6.01 6.60
N ASN A 306 0.67 4.83 5.97
CA ASN A 306 0.18 4.56 4.62
C ASN A 306 -1.03 3.58 4.63
N GLY A 307 -1.74 3.47 5.74
CA GLY A 307 -3.00 2.72 5.86
C GLY A 307 -2.90 1.28 6.37
N GLU A 308 -1.69 0.73 6.56
CA GLU A 308 -1.47 -0.67 6.99
C GLU A 308 -2.07 -1.75 6.09
N ASN A 309 -2.42 -1.40 4.85
CA ASN A 309 -3.01 -2.34 3.90
C ASN A 309 -2.05 -3.51 3.61
N PHE A 310 -2.60 -4.70 3.50
CA PHE A 310 -1.90 -5.82 2.89
C PHE A 310 -2.02 -5.74 1.39
N MET A 311 -0.92 -5.96 0.70
CA MET A 311 -0.88 -6.15 -0.74
C MET A 311 -0.48 -7.58 -1.06
N ALA A 312 -1.04 -8.11 -2.15
CA ALA A 312 -0.70 -9.42 -2.70
C ALA A 312 -0.20 -9.30 -4.13
N LEU A 313 0.69 -10.21 -4.51
CA LEU A 313 1.22 -10.38 -5.86
C LEU A 313 1.24 -11.87 -6.19
N THR A 314 0.67 -12.28 -7.33
CA THR A 314 0.73 -13.69 -7.75
C THR A 314 1.92 -14.00 -8.65
N GLY A 315 2.22 -15.30 -8.76
CA GLY A 315 3.38 -15.85 -9.44
C GLY A 315 4.64 -15.88 -8.56
N PRO A 316 5.77 -16.33 -9.12
CA PRO A 316 7.02 -16.39 -8.38
C PRO A 316 7.48 -14.98 -8.01
N LEU A 317 7.95 -14.79 -6.78
CA LEU A 317 8.50 -13.50 -6.35
C LEU A 317 9.60 -13.06 -7.35
N PRO A 318 9.48 -11.86 -7.96
CA PRO A 318 10.52 -11.34 -8.85
C PRO A 318 11.84 -11.17 -8.10
N ASP A 319 12.96 -11.20 -8.84
CA ASP A 319 14.25 -10.77 -8.28
C ASP A 319 14.15 -9.31 -7.83
N LEU A 320 14.32 -9.08 -6.53
CA LEU A 320 14.01 -7.78 -5.93
C LEU A 320 14.99 -6.69 -6.37
N ASP A 321 16.24 -7.03 -6.68
CA ASP A 321 17.23 -6.05 -7.14
C ASP A 321 16.98 -5.66 -8.59
N SER A 322 16.67 -6.61 -9.46
CA SER A 322 16.24 -6.35 -10.85
C SER A 322 14.94 -5.55 -10.90
N TRP A 323 13.97 -5.88 -10.05
CA TRP A 323 12.70 -5.13 -9.98
C TRP A 323 12.95 -3.70 -9.49
N SER A 324 13.72 -3.55 -8.41
CA SER A 324 14.12 -2.25 -7.86
C SER A 324 14.83 -1.35 -8.88
N ALA A 325 15.71 -1.92 -9.71
CA ALA A 325 16.41 -1.18 -10.75
C ALA A 325 15.52 -0.76 -11.94
N SER A 326 14.37 -1.40 -12.12
CA SER A 326 13.47 -1.19 -13.27
C SER A 326 12.37 -0.17 -13.02
N VAL A 327 12.22 0.33 -11.78
CA VAL A 327 11.19 1.31 -11.39
C VAL A 327 11.84 2.55 -10.76
N PRO A 328 11.24 3.74 -10.88
CA PRO A 328 11.79 4.95 -10.27
C PRO A 328 11.63 4.98 -8.74
N SER A 329 12.35 5.88 -8.07
CA SER A 329 12.09 6.22 -6.66
C SER A 329 10.74 6.95 -6.54
N PRO A 330 9.93 6.71 -5.49
CA PRO A 330 10.22 5.90 -4.30
C PRO A 330 9.97 4.39 -4.46
N LEU A 331 9.34 3.96 -5.56
CA LEU A 331 9.01 2.54 -5.78
C LEU A 331 10.23 1.64 -5.75
N SER A 332 11.38 2.08 -6.26
CA SER A 332 12.62 1.28 -6.25
C SER A 332 13.02 0.82 -4.85
N LYS A 333 12.77 1.64 -3.82
CA LYS A 333 12.97 1.26 -2.42
C LYS A 333 11.81 0.38 -1.93
N SER A 334 10.60 0.77 -2.28
CA SER A 334 9.37 0.15 -1.80
C SER A 334 9.24 -1.32 -2.22
N VAL A 335 9.64 -1.68 -3.45
CA VAL A 335 9.53 -3.05 -3.97
C VAL A 335 10.42 -4.05 -3.23
N LYS A 336 11.47 -3.60 -2.54
CA LYS A 336 12.33 -4.49 -1.74
C LYS A 336 11.64 -5.09 -0.51
N ASN A 337 10.45 -4.61 -0.17
CA ASN A 337 9.69 -5.04 1.00
C ASN A 337 8.72 -6.20 0.71
N TRP A 338 8.62 -6.66 -0.54
CA TRP A 338 7.81 -7.83 -0.90
C TRP A 338 8.44 -9.14 -0.39
N ARG A 339 7.59 -10.07 0.07
CA ARG A 339 8.01 -11.35 0.65
C ARG A 339 7.15 -12.49 0.12
N THR A 340 7.76 -13.64 -0.13
CA THR A 340 7.01 -14.85 -0.50
C THR A 340 6.08 -15.26 0.64
N LEU A 341 4.82 -15.52 0.32
CA LEU A 341 3.84 -16.04 1.26
C LEU A 341 4.06 -17.55 1.38
N TYR A 342 4.67 -17.97 2.49
CA TYR A 342 4.78 -19.38 2.85
C TYR A 342 3.49 -19.80 3.56
N TYR A 343 2.49 -20.21 2.79
CA TYR A 343 1.35 -20.89 3.38
C TYR A 343 1.86 -22.24 3.88
N LYS A 344 1.92 -22.42 5.21
CA LYS A 344 2.08 -23.76 5.80
C LYS A 344 0.81 -24.53 5.48
N THR A 345 0.73 -25.10 4.28
CA THR A 345 -0.13 -26.27 4.12
C THR A 345 0.38 -27.27 5.14
N ASN A 346 -0.47 -27.85 5.99
CA ASN A 346 -0.12 -29.06 6.74
C ASN A 346 0.11 -30.27 5.80
N ARG A 347 0.47 -30.02 4.54
CA ARG A 347 0.88 -30.97 3.51
C ARG A 347 2.37 -30.74 3.28
N LEU A 348 3.15 -31.81 3.47
CA LEU A 348 4.56 -31.83 3.13
C LEU A 348 4.73 -31.68 1.60
N THR A 349 5.75 -30.92 1.19
CA THR A 349 6.23 -30.78 -0.20
C THR A 349 7.65 -31.37 -0.29
N ASP A 350 8.12 -31.77 -1.48
CA ASP A 350 9.47 -32.32 -1.66
C ASP A 350 10.58 -31.41 -1.09
N LYS A 351 10.41 -30.09 -1.16
CA LYS A 351 11.34 -29.11 -0.58
C LYS A 351 11.32 -29.12 0.95
N SER A 352 10.14 -29.24 1.56
CA SER A 352 10.06 -29.44 3.01
C SER A 352 10.54 -30.83 3.41
N ASP A 353 10.43 -31.84 2.56
CA ASP A 353 10.97 -33.18 2.83
C ASP A 353 12.49 -33.16 2.85
N VAL A 354 13.13 -32.44 1.92
CA VAL A 354 14.58 -32.22 1.93
C VAL A 354 15.02 -31.41 3.15
N TYR A 355 14.30 -30.35 3.51
CA TYR A 355 14.63 -29.55 4.69
C TYR A 355 14.45 -30.35 5.99
N SER A 356 13.31 -31.02 6.15
CA SER A 356 13.02 -31.88 7.30
C SER A 356 13.97 -33.07 7.37
N PHE A 357 14.34 -33.67 6.24
CA PHE A 357 15.40 -34.69 6.18
C PHE A 357 16.75 -34.10 6.61
N GLY A 358 17.09 -32.90 6.16
CA GLY A 358 18.29 -32.19 6.59
C GLY A 358 18.29 -31.91 8.11
N VAL A 359 17.16 -31.45 8.66
CA VAL A 359 16.98 -31.23 10.10
C VAL A 359 17.04 -32.53 10.88
N ALA A 360 16.39 -33.60 10.40
CA ALA A 360 16.48 -34.93 10.99
C ALA A 360 17.90 -35.48 10.95
N LEU A 361 18.64 -35.25 9.86
CA LEU A 361 20.04 -35.62 9.74
C LEU A 361 20.91 -34.84 10.75
N LEU A 362 20.64 -33.54 10.94
CA LEU A 362 21.31 -32.74 11.98
C LEU A 362 20.97 -33.27 13.38
N GLU A 363 19.71 -33.56 13.68
CA GLU A 363 19.29 -34.15 14.96
C GLU A 363 20.02 -35.48 15.21
N ILE A 364 20.13 -36.33 14.18
CA ILE A 364 20.86 -37.59 14.21
C ILE A 364 22.37 -37.39 14.43
N ILE A 365 23.02 -36.47 13.72
CA ILE A 365 24.48 -36.26 13.78
C ILE A 365 24.89 -35.61 15.11
N THR A 366 24.09 -34.66 15.59
CA THR A 366 24.38 -33.86 16.79
C THR A 366 23.88 -34.54 18.08
N SER A 367 22.94 -35.49 17.97
CA SER A 367 22.17 -36.04 19.08
C SER A 367 21.46 -34.96 19.92
N GLN A 368 21.20 -33.78 19.34
CA GLN A 368 20.52 -32.66 19.99
C GLN A 368 19.08 -32.55 19.49
N PRO A 369 18.12 -32.15 20.36
CA PRO A 369 16.77 -31.87 19.90
C PRO A 369 16.77 -30.71 18.90
N VAL A 370 15.85 -30.77 17.92
CA VAL A 370 15.69 -29.72 16.88
C VAL A 370 15.52 -28.32 17.49
N ILE A 371 14.89 -28.22 18.65
CA ILE A 371 14.78 -26.99 19.43
C ILE A 371 15.39 -27.28 20.81
N ALA A 372 16.41 -26.49 21.19
CA ALA A 372 16.99 -26.60 22.52
C ALA A 372 15.94 -26.30 23.60
N ARG A 373 15.90 -27.11 24.67
CA ARG A 373 14.96 -26.93 25.80
C ARG A 373 15.39 -25.81 26.77
N ASN A 374 16.22 -24.86 26.31
CA ASN A 374 16.67 -23.71 27.10
C ASN A 374 15.74 -22.49 26.90
N GLN A 375 15.95 -21.41 27.66
CA GLN A 375 15.13 -20.20 27.58
C GLN A 375 15.13 -19.56 26.17
N GLU A 376 16.22 -19.74 25.41
CA GLU A 376 16.38 -19.15 24.08
C GLU A 376 15.71 -19.95 22.95
N LYS A 377 15.29 -21.21 23.18
CA LYS A 377 14.65 -22.08 22.17
C LYS A 377 15.38 -22.07 20.81
N ILE A 378 16.71 -22.10 20.82
CA ILE A 378 17.52 -22.00 19.60
C ILE A 378 17.23 -23.21 18.69
N HIS A 379 16.98 -22.94 17.42
CA HIS A 379 16.81 -23.99 16.41
C HIS A 379 18.16 -24.64 16.07
N ILE A 380 18.19 -25.96 15.90
CA ILE A 380 19.41 -26.74 15.65
C ILE A 380 20.23 -26.20 14.47
N SER A 381 19.57 -25.73 13.40
CA SER A 381 20.27 -25.13 12.25
C SER A 381 21.06 -23.87 12.64
N GLN A 382 20.52 -23.02 13.52
CA GLN A 382 21.20 -21.81 14.00
C GLN A 382 22.40 -22.18 14.89
N TRP A 383 22.24 -23.19 15.75
CA TRP A 383 23.34 -23.69 16.59
C TRP A 383 24.49 -24.24 15.73
N VAL A 384 24.17 -25.09 14.74
CA VAL A 384 25.15 -25.63 13.78
C VAL A 384 25.83 -24.51 13.00
N SER A 385 25.08 -23.53 12.48
CA SER A 385 25.65 -22.36 11.80
C SER A 385 26.60 -21.56 12.70
N SER A 386 26.27 -21.41 14.00
CA SER A 386 27.12 -20.71 14.96
C SER A 386 28.46 -21.43 15.21
N LEU A 387 28.46 -22.77 15.21
CA LEU A 387 29.67 -23.57 15.34
C LEU A 387 30.50 -23.56 14.06
N MET A 388 29.84 -23.63 12.90
CA MET A 388 30.50 -23.50 11.59
C MET A 388 31.18 -22.13 11.44
N ALA A 389 30.51 -21.04 11.85
CA ALA A 389 31.08 -19.69 11.82
C ALA A 389 32.33 -19.56 12.71
N LYS A 390 32.44 -20.36 13.77
CA LYS A 390 33.61 -20.43 14.66
C LYS A 390 34.70 -21.39 14.15
N GLY A 391 34.46 -22.12 13.06
CA GLY A 391 35.36 -23.15 12.53
C GLY A 391 35.40 -24.44 13.35
N ASP A 392 34.53 -24.61 14.34
CA ASP A 392 34.52 -25.78 15.23
C ASP A 392 33.58 -26.89 14.72
N ILE A 393 33.94 -27.48 13.57
CA ILE A 393 33.16 -28.55 12.95
C ILE A 393 33.13 -29.81 13.84
N LYS A 394 34.19 -30.04 14.62
CA LYS A 394 34.30 -31.21 15.50
C LYS A 394 33.29 -31.16 16.65
N ALA A 395 32.90 -29.97 17.12
CA ALA A 395 31.88 -29.81 18.14
C ALA A 395 30.44 -30.14 17.66
N ILE A 396 30.19 -30.12 16.35
CA ILE A 396 28.86 -30.43 15.78
C ILE A 396 28.53 -31.92 15.96
N VAL A 397 29.52 -32.80 15.79
CA VAL A 397 29.31 -34.26 15.87
C VAL A 397 29.35 -34.71 17.32
N ASP A 398 28.30 -35.41 17.75
CA ASP A 398 28.23 -36.03 19.08
C ASP A 398 29.50 -36.84 19.37
N SER A 399 30.08 -36.61 20.54
CA SER A 399 31.27 -37.30 21.04
C SER A 399 31.13 -38.83 21.04
N VAL A 400 29.91 -39.36 21.21
CA VAL A 400 29.64 -40.82 21.18
C VAL A 400 29.86 -41.40 19.78
N ARG A 401 29.62 -40.61 18.72
CA ARG A 401 29.80 -41.05 17.32
C ARG A 401 31.21 -40.81 16.76
N ARG A 402 32.08 -40.07 17.45
CA ARG A 402 33.49 -39.87 17.03
C ARG A 402 34.36 -41.13 17.16
N ARG A 403 33.82 -42.24 17.68
CA ARG A 403 34.56 -43.50 17.92
C ARG A 403 34.43 -44.54 16.80
N PHE A 404 33.77 -44.19 15.71
CA PHE A 404 33.81 -44.94 14.44
C PHE A 404 34.42 -44.02 13.38
#